data_AF-A0A660VPQ2-F1
#
_entry.id   AF-A0A660VPQ2-F1
#
_cell.length_a   1.000
_cell.length_b   1.000
_cell.length_c   1.000
_cell.angle_alpha   90.00
_cell.angle_beta   90.00
_cell.angle_gamma   90.00
#
_symmetry.space_group_name_H-M   'P 1'
#
loop_
_entity.id
_entity.type
_entity.pdbx_description
1 polymer ?
#
loop_
_entity_poly.entity_id
_entity_poly.type
_entity_poly.pdbx_seq_one_letter_code
_entity_poly.pdbx_strand_id
1 'polypeptide(L)'
;MKSVAGPICMLSSGCVIVASARGAPHALGRTAGLEGARRPDRTQGKPSRRADMDSQVPTQPVALLDDVVELFWQRGFHDVCVEDIVRHTGLNRHTLYGKFGSKLGLFREALDHYAVRNIQAFDEVLVDGPSARASLAALLQLRDNDQHPFWSAVRTRGCLAARTVDELGREHPELKQPMDDVGRHLLTRVEELLRRGQAEGEINPRHSPPELAAVFVACFVAPLAWSGVRVQPEALLALLD
;
A
#
# COMPACT_ATOMS: atom_id res chain seq x y z
N MET A 1 -52.84 -18.28 14.72
CA MET A 1 -52.86 -17.18 13.73
C MET A 1 -51.63 -16.30 13.96
N LYS A 2 -50.77 -16.27 12.93
CA LYS A 2 -49.71 -15.30 12.59
C LYS A 2 -48.55 -15.06 13.59
N SER A 3 -47.53 -15.90 13.41
CA SER A 3 -46.10 -15.57 13.51
C SER A 3 -45.71 -14.51 12.48
N VAL A 4 -44.87 -13.55 12.85
CA VAL A 4 -44.14 -12.67 11.93
C VAL A 4 -42.66 -12.71 12.31
N ALA A 5 -41.91 -13.51 11.55
CA ALA A 5 -40.46 -13.52 11.55
C ALA A 5 -39.96 -12.36 10.68
N GLY A 6 -39.12 -11.50 11.25
CA GLY A 6 -38.31 -10.53 10.50
C GLY A 6 -37.02 -11.19 10.00
N PRO A 7 -36.44 -10.73 8.88
CA PRO A 7 -35.34 -11.41 8.21
C PRO A 7 -34.03 -11.27 9.00
N ILE A 8 -33.49 -12.41 9.41
CA ILE A 8 -32.09 -12.57 9.83
C ILE A 8 -31.24 -12.42 8.57
N CYS A 9 -30.56 -11.28 8.43
CA CYS A 9 -29.56 -11.10 7.39
C CYS A 9 -28.31 -11.88 7.80
N MET A 10 -28.14 -13.07 7.22
CA MET A 10 -26.92 -13.87 7.30
C MET A 10 -25.76 -13.06 6.71
N LEU A 11 -24.84 -12.60 7.55
CA LEU A 11 -23.50 -12.18 7.13
C LEU A 11 -22.76 -13.43 6.64
N SER A 12 -22.86 -13.67 5.33
CA SER A 12 -22.08 -14.66 4.61
C SER A 12 -20.70 -14.11 4.26
N SER A 13 -19.69 -14.99 4.30
CA SER A 13 -18.31 -14.82 3.83
C SER A 13 -17.39 -14.07 4.82
N GLY A 14 -16.59 -14.71 5.68
CA GLY A 14 -16.04 -16.06 5.57
C GLY A 14 -14.93 -16.14 4.50
N CYS A 15 -13.98 -15.20 4.50
CA CYS A 15 -12.81 -15.29 3.61
C CYS A 15 -11.64 -15.95 4.37
N VAL A 16 -11.66 -17.29 4.41
CA VAL A 16 -10.47 -18.12 4.64
C VAL A 16 -9.99 -18.52 3.26
N ILE A 17 -8.85 -18.00 2.79
CA ILE A 17 -8.20 -18.52 1.57
C ILE A 17 -6.72 -18.79 1.83
N VAL A 18 -6.49 -20.07 2.11
CA VAL A 18 -5.43 -21.00 1.71
C VAL A 18 -4.31 -20.47 0.80
N ALA A 19 -3.08 -20.75 1.24
CA ALA A 19 -1.82 -20.66 0.51
C ALA A 19 -1.72 -21.64 -0.68
N SER A 20 -1.10 -21.20 -1.78
CA SER A 20 -0.54 -22.10 -2.79
C SER A 20 0.82 -21.56 -3.27
N ALA A 21 1.80 -22.46 -3.26
CA ALA A 21 3.20 -22.20 -3.54
C ALA A 21 3.63 -22.75 -4.91
N ARG A 22 4.74 -22.18 -5.41
CA ARG A 22 5.79 -22.73 -6.31
C ARG A 22 5.83 -22.18 -7.75
N GLY A 23 7.05 -21.75 -8.14
CA GLY A 23 7.49 -21.65 -9.53
C GLY A 23 8.70 -20.74 -9.73
N ALA A 24 9.92 -21.25 -9.51
CA ALA A 24 11.21 -20.57 -9.76
C ALA A 24 11.66 -20.71 -11.26
N PRO A 25 12.76 -20.04 -11.69
CA PRO A 25 12.96 -19.52 -13.05
C PRO A 25 13.81 -20.40 -13.98
N HIS A 26 13.78 -20.11 -15.29
CA HIS A 26 14.73 -20.64 -16.27
C HIS A 26 15.59 -19.54 -16.91
N ALA A 27 16.88 -19.87 -17.01
CA ALA A 27 17.99 -19.02 -17.41
C ALA A 27 18.38 -19.16 -18.89
N LEU A 28 19.03 -18.08 -19.38
CA LEU A 28 20.21 -18.02 -20.26
C LEU A 28 20.29 -18.89 -21.53
N GLY A 29 20.42 -18.20 -22.67
CA GLY A 29 21.06 -18.72 -23.89
C GLY A 29 21.85 -17.61 -24.59
N ARG A 30 23.19 -17.72 -24.57
CA ARG A 30 24.13 -16.93 -25.39
C ARG A 30 24.35 -17.66 -26.71
N THR A 31 24.48 -16.95 -27.82
CA THR A 31 25.48 -17.21 -28.88
C THR A 31 25.80 -15.93 -29.64
N ALA A 32 27.02 -15.89 -30.17
CA ALA A 32 27.74 -14.73 -30.67
C ALA A 32 27.90 -14.76 -32.21
N GLY A 33 28.33 -13.62 -32.77
CA GLY A 33 28.96 -13.48 -34.09
C GLY A 33 28.06 -12.86 -35.16
N LEU A 34 28.50 -12.02 -36.10
CA LEU A 34 29.81 -11.53 -36.53
C LEU A 34 29.59 -10.26 -37.39
N GLU A 35 30.69 -9.57 -37.69
CA GLU A 35 30.84 -8.25 -38.31
C GLU A 35 30.25 -8.03 -39.72
N GLY A 36 30.00 -6.75 -40.05
CA GLY A 36 29.84 -6.26 -41.43
C GLY A 36 29.81 -4.72 -41.49
N ALA A 37 30.58 -4.13 -42.41
CA ALA A 37 31.14 -2.78 -42.32
C ALA A 37 30.48 -1.68 -43.19
N ARG A 38 30.88 -0.42 -42.89
CA ARG A 38 30.94 0.83 -43.71
C ARG A 38 29.70 1.75 -43.87
N ARG A 39 29.75 2.88 -43.13
CA ARG A 39 29.97 4.32 -43.53
C ARG A 39 29.07 5.00 -44.60
N PRO A 40 28.96 6.35 -44.58
CA PRO A 40 27.81 7.12 -44.08
C PRO A 40 27.02 7.84 -45.20
N ASP A 41 25.76 8.19 -44.95
CA ASP A 41 25.04 9.16 -45.78
C ASP A 41 24.78 10.47 -45.00
N ARG A 42 25.22 11.57 -45.63
CA ARG A 42 25.05 12.96 -45.21
C ARG A 42 23.88 13.51 -46.00
N THR A 43 22.76 13.78 -45.33
CA THR A 43 21.84 14.83 -45.77
C THR A 43 21.51 15.75 -44.60
N GLN A 44 22.11 16.94 -44.66
CA GLN A 44 21.82 18.07 -43.79
C GLN A 44 20.45 18.66 -44.17
N GLY A 45 19.48 18.55 -43.27
CA GLY A 45 18.22 19.30 -43.29
C GLY A 45 18.19 20.35 -42.18
N LYS A 46 17.97 21.61 -42.56
CA LYS A 46 17.91 22.85 -41.76
C LYS A 46 17.13 22.76 -40.42
N PRO A 47 17.52 23.48 -39.36
CA PRO A 47 16.78 23.50 -38.09
C PRO A 47 15.55 24.41 -38.19
N SER A 48 14.36 23.84 -37.98
CA SER A 48 13.10 24.57 -37.84
C SER A 48 12.94 25.02 -36.38
N ARG A 49 12.85 26.34 -36.17
CA ARG A 49 12.56 26.99 -34.88
C ARG A 49 11.14 26.65 -34.43
N ARG A 50 10.95 25.52 -33.76
CA ARG A 50 9.70 25.12 -33.08
C ARG A 50 9.92 24.09 -31.97
N ALA A 51 11.09 24.10 -31.36
CA ALA A 51 11.48 23.16 -30.31
C ALA A 51 12.06 23.94 -29.13
N ASP A 52 11.21 24.63 -28.37
CA ASP A 52 11.57 25.25 -27.09
C ASP A 52 10.30 25.35 -26.21
N MET A 53 9.66 24.23 -25.90
CA MET A 53 8.70 24.15 -24.77
C MET A 53 8.37 22.72 -24.33
N ASP A 54 9.30 21.76 -24.48
CA ASP A 54 9.02 20.38 -24.10
C ASP A 54 10.30 19.68 -23.64
N SER A 55 10.80 20.05 -22.46
CA SER A 55 11.92 19.35 -21.80
C SER A 55 12.04 19.72 -20.32
N GLN A 56 10.97 19.48 -19.56
CA GLN A 56 11.08 19.25 -18.12
C GLN A 56 10.00 18.22 -17.75
N VAL A 57 10.21 16.99 -18.23
CA VAL A 57 9.61 15.82 -17.58
C VAL A 57 10.25 15.76 -16.19
N PRO A 58 9.50 15.84 -15.08
CA PRO A 58 10.09 15.70 -13.76
C PRO A 58 10.73 14.32 -13.65
N THR A 59 12.06 14.32 -13.56
CA THR A 59 12.87 13.14 -13.29
C THR A 59 12.70 12.76 -11.82
N GLN A 60 11.57 12.17 -11.44
CA GLN A 60 11.46 11.12 -10.40
C GLN A 60 10.02 10.57 -10.41
N PRO A 61 9.79 9.34 -10.89
CA PRO A 61 8.47 8.69 -10.81
C PRO A 61 7.89 8.63 -9.39
N VAL A 62 8.76 8.59 -8.37
CA VAL A 62 8.42 8.51 -6.95
C VAL A 62 7.81 9.82 -6.43
N ALA A 63 8.40 10.97 -6.76
CA ALA A 63 7.87 12.27 -6.32
C ALA A 63 6.50 12.56 -6.93
N LEU A 64 6.29 12.17 -8.20
CA LEU A 64 4.99 12.29 -8.86
C LEU A 64 3.91 11.47 -8.14
N LEU A 65 4.18 10.20 -7.81
CA LEU A 65 3.17 9.37 -7.15
C LEU A 65 2.88 9.83 -5.72
N ASP A 66 3.87 10.39 -5.02
CA ASP A 66 3.65 11.03 -3.72
C ASP A 66 2.68 12.20 -3.80
N ASP A 67 2.87 13.11 -4.76
CA ASP A 67 1.96 14.25 -4.98
C ASP A 67 0.55 13.78 -5.35
N VAL A 68 0.45 12.74 -6.17
CA VAL A 68 -0.84 12.14 -6.57
C VAL A 68 -1.54 11.50 -5.37
N VAL A 69 -0.81 10.74 -4.54
CA VAL A 69 -1.33 10.18 -3.28
C VAL A 69 -1.87 11.29 -2.40
N GLU A 70 -1.08 12.35 -2.17
CA GLU A 70 -1.48 13.47 -1.31
C GLU A 70 -2.75 14.15 -1.83
N LEU A 71 -2.85 14.40 -3.15
CA LEU A 71 -4.02 15.01 -3.77
C LEU A 71 -5.29 14.18 -3.57
N PHE A 72 -5.23 12.88 -3.86
CA PHE A 72 -6.38 11.99 -3.69
C PHE A 72 -6.71 11.73 -2.21
N TRP A 73 -5.72 11.76 -1.33
CA TRP A 73 -5.95 11.62 0.10
C TRP A 73 -6.71 12.80 0.69
N GLN A 74 -6.39 14.02 0.25
CA GLN A 74 -7.06 15.23 0.71
C GLN A 74 -8.48 15.35 0.18
N ARG A 75 -8.72 14.99 -1.09
CA ARG A 75 -9.97 15.32 -1.79
C ARG A 75 -10.85 14.12 -2.13
N GLY A 76 -10.33 12.90 -2.11
CA GLY A 76 -11.05 11.72 -2.61
C GLY A 76 -11.00 11.59 -4.13
N PHE A 77 -11.44 10.45 -4.66
CA PHE A 77 -11.30 10.17 -6.09
C PHE A 77 -12.27 10.98 -6.94
N HIS A 78 -13.53 11.11 -6.51
CA HIS A 78 -14.56 11.81 -7.28
C HIS A 78 -14.32 13.32 -7.38
N ASP A 79 -13.80 13.96 -6.33
CA ASP A 79 -13.62 15.42 -6.29
C ASP A 79 -12.33 15.91 -6.98
N VAL A 80 -11.47 15.00 -7.43
CA VAL A 80 -10.25 15.33 -8.18
C VAL A 80 -10.49 15.16 -9.68
N CYS A 81 -10.35 16.23 -10.45
CA CYS A 81 -10.38 16.17 -11.92
C CYS A 81 -8.96 16.09 -12.53
N VAL A 82 -8.86 15.82 -13.83
CA VAL A 82 -7.56 15.73 -14.51
C VAL A 82 -6.84 17.08 -14.51
N GLU A 83 -7.56 18.18 -14.59
CA GLU A 83 -7.01 19.53 -14.48
C GLU A 83 -6.39 19.79 -13.11
N ASP A 84 -6.98 19.27 -12.03
CA ASP A 84 -6.41 19.35 -10.69
C ASP A 84 -5.08 18.58 -10.62
N ILE A 85 -5.05 17.36 -11.18
CA ILE A 85 -3.83 16.53 -11.22
C ILE A 85 -2.72 17.24 -11.98
N VAL A 86 -3.01 17.76 -13.17
CA VAL A 86 -2.05 18.49 -13.99
C VAL A 86 -1.51 19.71 -13.24
N ARG A 87 -2.38 20.45 -12.55
CA ARG A 87 -2.00 21.65 -11.79
C ARG A 87 -1.16 21.31 -10.56
N HIS A 88 -1.50 20.24 -9.86
CA HIS A 88 -0.84 19.84 -8.62
C HIS A 88 0.54 19.21 -8.89
N THR A 89 0.63 18.37 -9.92
CA THR A 89 1.82 17.54 -10.20
C THR A 89 2.73 18.09 -11.30
N GLY A 90 2.24 19.05 -12.09
CA GLY A 90 2.91 19.53 -13.31
C GLY A 90 2.89 18.52 -14.47
N LEU A 91 2.26 17.35 -14.31
CA LEU A 91 2.14 16.35 -15.36
C LEU A 91 1.28 16.88 -16.50
N ASN A 92 1.74 16.80 -17.75
CA ASN A 92 0.89 17.16 -18.89
C ASN A 92 -0.14 16.04 -19.18
N ARG A 93 -1.29 16.40 -19.78
CA ARG A 93 -2.38 15.45 -20.07
C ARG A 93 -1.96 14.32 -21.01
N HIS A 94 -1.12 14.61 -22.00
CA HIS A 94 -0.67 13.63 -22.97
C HIS A 94 0.14 12.51 -22.28
N THR A 95 1.04 12.88 -21.36
CA THR A 95 1.79 11.92 -20.54
C THR A 95 0.88 11.18 -19.57
N LEU A 96 -0.11 11.85 -18.96
CA LEU A 96 -1.07 11.19 -18.08
C LEU A 96 -1.78 10.04 -18.80
N TYR A 97 -2.44 10.35 -19.91
CA TYR A 97 -3.18 9.34 -20.67
C TYR A 97 -2.26 8.35 -21.38
N GLY A 98 -1.10 8.78 -21.87
CA GLY A 98 -0.13 7.91 -22.54
C GLY A 98 0.54 6.90 -21.62
N LYS A 99 0.83 7.26 -20.36
CA LYS A 99 1.49 6.37 -19.39
C LYS A 99 0.50 5.59 -18.53
N PHE A 100 -0.56 6.25 -18.06
CA PHE A 100 -1.47 5.68 -17.06
C PHE A 100 -2.83 5.28 -17.66
N GLY A 101 -3.10 5.63 -18.92
CA GLY A 101 -4.34 5.31 -19.62
C GLY A 101 -5.55 6.14 -19.18
N SER A 102 -5.70 6.41 -17.88
CA SER A 102 -6.84 7.14 -17.32
C SER A 102 -6.53 7.73 -15.93
N LYS A 103 -7.45 8.57 -15.40
CA LYS A 103 -7.43 9.02 -14.00
C LYS A 103 -7.42 7.81 -13.03
N LEU A 104 -8.24 6.81 -13.32
CA LEU A 104 -8.33 5.59 -12.53
C LEU A 104 -7.02 4.80 -12.56
N GLY A 105 -6.39 4.68 -13.72
CA GLY A 105 -5.09 4.01 -13.87
C GLY A 105 -3.99 4.73 -13.08
N LEU A 106 -3.95 6.07 -13.14
CA LEU A 106 -3.02 6.85 -12.32
C LEU A 106 -3.30 6.67 -10.82
N PHE A 107 -4.57 6.65 -10.42
CA PHE A 107 -4.95 6.44 -9.04
C PHE A 107 -4.56 5.05 -8.53
N ARG A 108 -4.71 4.01 -9.37
CA ARG A 108 -4.26 2.65 -9.04
C ARG A 108 -2.75 2.59 -8.79
N GLU A 109 -1.94 3.19 -9.65
CA GLU A 109 -0.47 3.27 -9.45
C GLU A 109 -0.11 4.04 -8.18
N ALA A 110 -0.87 5.09 -7.85
CA ALA A 110 -0.70 5.83 -6.60
C ALA A 110 -1.05 4.98 -5.37
N LEU A 111 -2.08 4.13 -5.45
CA LEU A 111 -2.43 3.18 -4.38
C LEU A 111 -1.38 2.08 -4.22
N ASP A 112 -0.84 1.55 -5.32
CA ASP A 112 0.26 0.58 -5.31
C ASP A 112 1.49 1.17 -4.61
N HIS A 113 1.83 2.42 -4.96
CA HIS A 113 2.92 3.17 -4.31
C HIS A 113 2.66 3.43 -2.82
N TYR A 114 1.44 3.83 -2.46
CA TYR A 114 1.01 3.99 -1.08
C TYR A 114 1.10 2.68 -0.27
N ALA A 115 0.72 1.55 -0.88
CA ALA A 115 0.81 0.22 -0.26
C ALA A 115 2.26 -0.17 0.04
N VAL A 116 3.17 0.04 -0.93
CA VAL A 116 4.60 -0.23 -0.75
C VAL A 116 5.18 0.61 0.41
N ARG A 117 4.80 1.89 0.50
CA ARG A 117 5.24 2.75 1.61
C ARG A 117 4.73 2.31 2.97
N ASN A 118 3.47 1.84 3.06
CA ASN A 118 2.94 1.25 4.30
C ASN A 118 3.80 0.06 4.74
N ILE A 119 4.07 -0.85 3.81
CA ILE A 119 4.86 -2.06 4.06
C ILE A 119 6.27 -1.70 4.54
N GLN A 120 6.94 -0.76 3.85
CA GLN A 120 8.29 -0.31 4.21
C GLN A 120 8.32 0.31 5.60
N ALA A 121 7.42 1.25 5.90
CA ALA A 121 7.37 1.90 7.21
C ALA A 121 7.07 0.90 8.34
N PHE A 122 6.28 -0.15 8.05
CA PHE A 122 6.01 -1.23 8.99
C PHE A 122 7.25 -2.12 9.23
N ASP A 123 7.93 -2.52 8.15
CA ASP A 123 9.10 -3.41 8.21
C ASP A 123 10.32 -2.75 8.87
N GLU A 124 10.54 -1.45 8.65
CA GLU A 124 11.63 -0.69 9.28
C GLU A 124 11.62 -0.83 10.81
N VAL A 125 10.44 -0.81 11.43
CA VAL A 125 10.30 -0.97 12.88
C VAL A 125 10.57 -2.40 13.37
N LEU A 126 10.35 -3.39 12.50
CA LEU A 126 10.51 -4.79 12.88
C LEU A 126 11.95 -5.28 12.86
N VAL A 127 12.79 -4.67 12.03
CA VAL A 127 14.20 -5.07 11.88
C VAL A 127 15.02 -4.78 13.16
N ASP A 128 14.65 -3.75 13.91
CA ASP A 128 15.49 -3.21 14.99
C ASP A 128 15.10 -3.64 16.41
N GLY A 129 14.06 -4.48 16.55
CA GLY A 129 13.53 -4.83 17.87
C GLY A 129 14.35 -5.87 18.63
N PRO A 130 14.72 -5.65 19.91
CA PRO A 130 15.53 -6.58 20.71
C PRO A 130 14.79 -7.85 21.15
N SER A 131 13.46 -7.87 21.02
CA SER A 131 12.60 -9.01 21.35
C SER A 131 11.27 -8.94 20.58
N ALA A 132 10.48 -10.02 20.56
CA ALA A 132 9.17 -9.99 19.88
C ALA A 132 8.22 -8.98 20.55
N ARG A 133 8.18 -8.94 21.89
CA ARG A 133 7.35 -7.97 22.61
C ARG A 133 7.80 -6.53 22.35
N ALA A 134 9.11 -6.28 22.31
CA ALA A 134 9.66 -4.97 22.02
C ALA A 134 9.32 -4.50 20.60
N SER A 135 9.41 -5.38 19.60
CA SER A 135 8.98 -5.10 18.22
C SER A 135 7.49 -4.75 18.15
N LEU A 136 6.62 -5.53 18.82
CA LEU A 136 5.18 -5.26 18.86
C LEU A 136 4.86 -3.93 19.55
N ALA A 137 5.57 -3.61 20.64
CA ALA A 137 5.45 -2.31 21.31
C ALA A 137 5.89 -1.16 20.39
N ALA A 138 7.00 -1.32 19.67
CA ALA A 138 7.51 -0.32 18.75
C ALA A 138 6.54 -0.04 17.59
N LEU A 139 5.85 -1.07 17.08
CA LEU A 139 4.78 -0.87 16.08
C LEU A 139 3.66 0.02 16.63
N LEU A 140 3.20 -0.22 17.86
CA LEU A 140 2.13 0.58 18.47
C LEU A 140 2.59 2.03 18.70
N GLN A 141 3.86 2.24 19.07
CA GLN A 141 4.46 3.57 19.18
C GLN A 141 4.57 4.28 17.82
N LEU A 142 4.95 3.57 16.76
CA LEU A 142 5.02 4.11 15.40
C LEU A 142 3.65 4.62 14.93
N ARG A 143 2.60 3.81 15.13
CA ARG A 143 1.21 4.18 14.82
C ARG A 143 0.80 5.47 15.52
N ASP A 144 1.21 5.63 16.78
CA ASP A 144 0.85 6.76 17.63
C ASP A 144 1.83 7.95 17.54
N ASN A 145 2.84 7.86 16.66
CA ASN A 145 3.86 8.90 16.51
C ASN A 145 3.39 10.05 15.62
N ASP A 146 2.96 11.15 16.26
CA ASP A 146 2.50 12.39 15.62
C ASP A 146 3.57 13.06 14.74
N GLN A 147 4.85 12.79 14.98
CA GLN A 147 5.96 13.36 14.23
C GLN A 147 6.32 12.53 12.99
N HIS A 148 5.81 11.30 12.87
CA HIS A 148 6.08 10.47 11.71
C HIS A 148 5.26 10.97 10.50
N PRO A 149 5.88 11.42 9.39
CA PRO A 149 5.16 12.08 8.30
C PRO A 149 4.00 11.25 7.73
N PHE A 150 4.25 9.95 7.53
CA PHE A 150 3.24 9.01 7.03
C PHE A 150 2.13 8.71 8.05
N TRP A 151 2.46 8.12 9.20
CA TRP A 151 1.46 7.70 10.21
C TRP A 151 0.67 8.86 10.81
N SER A 152 1.28 10.04 10.95
CA SER A 152 0.57 11.26 11.37
C SER A 152 -0.51 11.64 10.36
N ALA A 153 -0.22 11.58 9.05
CA ALA A 153 -1.20 11.82 8.00
C ALA A 153 -2.32 10.76 8.02
N VAL A 154 -1.98 9.48 8.16
CA VAL A 154 -2.97 8.38 8.28
C VAL A 154 -3.90 8.61 9.46
N ARG A 155 -3.37 8.95 10.63
CA ARG A 155 -4.17 9.12 11.84
C ARG A 155 -5.04 10.39 11.82
N THR A 156 -4.54 11.48 11.24
CA THR A 156 -5.27 12.76 11.21
C THR A 156 -6.30 12.84 10.10
N ARG A 157 -6.05 12.20 8.96
CA ARG A 157 -6.92 12.29 7.75
C ARG A 157 -7.70 11.00 7.48
N GLY A 158 -7.42 9.95 8.23
CA GLY A 158 -7.92 8.60 7.98
C GLY A 158 -7.10 7.85 6.93
N CYS A 159 -7.25 6.54 6.88
CA CYS A 159 -6.54 5.69 5.91
C CYS A 159 -7.09 5.86 4.48
N LEU A 160 -6.25 6.30 3.53
CA LEU A 160 -6.60 6.43 2.10
C LEU A 160 -7.16 5.12 1.53
N ALA A 161 -6.57 3.99 1.94
CA ALA A 161 -7.01 2.66 1.57
C ALA A 161 -8.46 2.36 1.95
N ALA A 162 -8.79 2.57 3.22
CA ALA A 162 -10.10 2.27 3.76
C ALA A 162 -11.17 3.10 3.07
N ARG A 163 -10.88 4.39 2.83
CA ARG A 163 -11.76 5.28 2.06
C ARG A 163 -11.93 4.81 0.63
N THR A 164 -10.86 4.38 -0.03
CA THR A 164 -10.91 3.88 -1.42
C THR A 164 -11.79 2.64 -1.55
N VAL A 165 -11.65 1.68 -0.64
CA VAL A 165 -12.46 0.46 -0.64
C VAL A 165 -13.94 0.78 -0.41
N ASP A 166 -14.24 1.74 0.48
CA ASP A 166 -15.60 2.20 0.75
C ASP A 166 -16.22 2.97 -0.43
N GLU A 167 -15.47 3.91 -1.02
CA GLU A 167 -15.92 4.78 -2.11
C GLU A 167 -16.04 4.04 -3.45
N LEU A 168 -15.04 3.21 -3.79
CA LEU A 168 -14.88 2.65 -5.13
C LEU A 168 -14.86 1.12 -5.19
N GLY A 169 -14.68 0.41 -4.06
CA GLY A 169 -14.39 -1.02 -4.08
C GLY A 169 -15.47 -1.90 -4.70
N ARG A 170 -16.73 -1.43 -4.76
CA ARG A 170 -17.82 -2.13 -5.44
C ARG A 170 -17.76 -1.98 -6.97
N GLU A 171 -17.35 -0.81 -7.46
CA GLU A 171 -17.29 -0.49 -8.90
C GLU A 171 -15.96 -0.92 -9.51
N HIS A 172 -14.90 -0.86 -8.71
CA HIS A 172 -13.52 -1.12 -9.08
C HIS A 172 -12.88 -2.10 -8.07
N PRO A 173 -13.28 -3.39 -8.08
CA PRO A 173 -12.76 -4.39 -7.15
C PRO A 173 -11.24 -4.59 -7.26
N GLU A 174 -10.64 -4.26 -8.41
CA GLU A 174 -9.20 -4.26 -8.63
C GLU A 174 -8.43 -3.31 -7.71
N LEU A 175 -9.07 -2.23 -7.23
CA LEU A 175 -8.45 -1.28 -6.29
C LEU A 175 -8.31 -1.85 -4.88
N LYS A 176 -8.90 -3.01 -4.61
CA LYS A 176 -8.76 -3.71 -3.32
C LYS A 176 -7.45 -4.47 -3.20
N GLN A 177 -6.90 -4.98 -4.31
CA GLN A 177 -5.69 -5.82 -4.29
C GLN A 177 -4.51 -5.19 -3.55
N PRO A 178 -4.16 -3.91 -3.75
CA PRO A 178 -3.02 -3.30 -3.06
C PRO A 178 -3.19 -3.34 -1.53
N MET A 179 -4.43 -3.33 -1.06
CA MET A 179 -4.77 -3.35 0.36
C MET A 179 -4.85 -4.75 0.94
N ASP A 180 -5.32 -5.71 0.15
CA ASP A 180 -5.22 -7.12 0.50
C ASP A 180 -3.75 -7.55 0.65
N ASP A 181 -2.85 -6.96 -0.14
CA ASP A 181 -1.41 -7.22 -0.05
C ASP A 181 -0.78 -6.59 1.21
N VAL A 182 -1.14 -5.34 1.55
CA VAL A 182 -0.73 -4.72 2.83
C VAL A 182 -1.22 -5.55 4.02
N GLY A 183 -2.50 -5.92 4.04
CA GLY A 183 -3.08 -6.70 5.13
C GLY A 183 -2.38 -8.06 5.30
N ARG A 184 -2.14 -8.77 4.19
CA ARG A 184 -1.43 -10.06 4.20
C ARG A 184 0.00 -9.94 4.67
N HIS A 185 0.69 -8.87 4.28
CA HIS A 185 2.05 -8.59 4.72
C HIS A 185 2.09 -8.37 6.23
N LEU A 186 1.30 -7.43 6.75
CA LEU A 186 1.22 -7.13 8.19
C LEU A 186 0.92 -8.38 9.02
N LEU A 187 -0.08 -9.17 8.63
CA LEU A 187 -0.43 -10.43 9.30
C LEU A 187 0.74 -11.40 9.34
N THR A 188 1.42 -11.59 8.21
CA THR A 188 2.57 -12.51 8.09
C THR A 188 3.72 -12.07 9.01
N ARG A 189 4.08 -10.80 8.96
CA ARG A 189 5.19 -10.26 9.76
C ARG A 189 4.91 -10.33 11.26
N VAL A 190 3.68 -10.02 11.69
CA VAL A 190 3.27 -10.12 13.10
C VAL A 190 3.22 -11.58 13.55
N GLU A 191 2.71 -12.49 12.71
CA GLU A 191 2.69 -13.92 13.02
C GLU A 191 4.11 -14.48 13.22
N GLU A 192 5.07 -14.09 12.38
CA GLU A 192 6.48 -14.49 12.53
C GLU A 192 7.07 -14.03 13.86
N LEU A 193 6.79 -12.79 14.28
CA LEU A 193 7.23 -12.26 15.57
C LEU A 193 6.60 -13.01 16.74
N LEU A 194 5.29 -13.27 16.67
CA LEU A 194 4.57 -14.01 17.71
C LEU A 194 5.10 -15.43 17.84
N ARG A 195 5.36 -16.10 16.71
CA ARG A 195 5.96 -17.44 16.69
C ARG A 195 7.35 -17.45 17.33
N ARG A 196 8.19 -16.44 17.02
CA ARG A 196 9.50 -16.26 17.66
C ARG A 196 9.36 -16.06 19.17
N GLY A 197 8.52 -15.13 19.59
CA GLY A 197 8.30 -14.83 21.01
C GLY A 197 7.78 -16.02 21.81
N GLN A 198 6.90 -16.85 21.22
CA GLN A 198 6.43 -18.09 21.85
C GLN A 198 7.55 -19.14 21.96
N ALA A 199 8.39 -19.28 20.93
CA ALA A 199 9.52 -20.21 20.96
C ALA A 199 10.58 -19.81 22.01
N GLU A 200 10.75 -18.51 22.25
CA GLU A 200 11.67 -17.93 23.24
C GLU A 200 11.06 -17.84 24.65
N GLY A 201 9.78 -18.17 24.81
CA GLY A 201 9.07 -18.10 26.10
C GLY A 201 8.71 -16.68 26.55
N GLU A 202 8.84 -15.68 25.68
CA GLU A 202 8.47 -14.29 25.94
C GLU A 202 6.96 -14.06 25.84
N ILE A 203 6.27 -14.85 25.00
CA ILE A 203 4.83 -14.72 24.71
C ILE A 203 4.11 -16.00 25.10
N ASN A 204 2.96 -15.87 25.74
CA ASN A 204 2.13 -16.99 26.18
C ASN A 204 1.67 -17.86 24.98
N PRO A 205 1.91 -19.19 25.01
CA PRO A 205 1.53 -20.09 23.93
C PRO A 205 0.05 -20.51 23.93
N ARG A 206 -0.79 -19.94 24.80
CA ARG A 206 -2.22 -20.29 24.93
C ARG A 206 -3.02 -20.12 23.64
N HIS A 207 -2.69 -19.10 22.84
CA HIS A 207 -3.36 -18.79 21.58
C HIS A 207 -2.40 -18.99 20.41
N SER A 208 -2.95 -19.39 19.26
CA SER A 208 -2.10 -19.63 18.08
C SER A 208 -1.55 -18.30 17.53
N PRO A 209 -0.31 -18.27 17.01
CA PRO A 209 0.26 -17.06 16.40
C PRO A 209 -0.62 -16.41 15.33
N PRO A 210 -1.30 -17.15 14.42
CA PRO A 210 -2.17 -16.54 13.41
C PRO A 210 -3.38 -15.81 14.02
N GLU A 211 -4.00 -16.37 15.07
CA GLU A 211 -5.14 -15.74 15.75
C GLU A 211 -4.70 -14.46 16.49
N LEU A 212 -3.58 -14.53 17.21
CA LEU A 212 -3.00 -13.37 17.88
C LEU A 212 -2.57 -12.29 16.88
N ALA A 213 -2.02 -12.68 15.72
CA ALA A 213 -1.67 -11.74 14.66
C ALA A 213 -2.90 -11.02 14.12
N ALA A 214 -4.00 -11.74 13.88
CA ALA A 214 -5.26 -11.14 13.44
C ALA A 214 -5.80 -10.12 14.46
N VAL A 215 -5.79 -10.47 15.76
CA VAL A 215 -6.21 -9.55 16.83
C VAL A 215 -5.30 -8.33 16.90
N PHE A 216 -3.98 -8.53 16.88
CA PHE A 216 -3.02 -7.44 16.96
C PHE A 216 -3.15 -6.49 15.77
N VAL A 217 -3.20 -7.01 14.54
CA VAL A 217 -3.33 -6.19 13.32
C VAL A 217 -4.68 -5.45 13.30
N ALA A 218 -5.78 -6.09 13.72
CA ALA A 218 -7.06 -5.41 13.85
C ALA A 218 -7.01 -4.25 14.84
N CYS A 219 -6.39 -4.44 16.01
CA CYS A 219 -6.20 -3.38 17.01
C CYS A 219 -5.18 -2.31 16.57
N PHE A 220 -4.21 -2.66 15.73
CA PHE A 220 -3.27 -1.72 15.14
C PHE A 220 -3.96 -0.81 14.13
N VAL A 221 -4.81 -1.36 13.25
CA VAL A 221 -5.47 -0.62 12.16
C VAL A 221 -6.70 0.15 12.63
N ALA A 222 -7.48 -0.36 13.60
CA ALA A 222 -8.75 0.25 14.00
C ALA A 222 -8.65 1.75 14.37
N PRO A 223 -7.65 2.23 15.15
CA PRO A 223 -7.47 3.65 15.43
C PRO A 223 -7.19 4.53 14.21
N LEU A 224 -6.74 3.94 13.10
CA LEU A 224 -6.45 4.65 11.84
C LEU A 224 -7.69 4.82 10.97
N ALA A 225 -8.70 3.99 11.17
CA ALA A 225 -9.97 4.02 10.44
C ALA A 225 -11.06 4.76 11.22
N TRP A 226 -11.07 4.66 12.56
CA TRP A 226 -12.15 5.16 13.40
C TRP A 226 -11.68 6.28 14.33
N SER A 227 -12.28 7.46 14.18
CA SER A 227 -11.98 8.60 15.03
C SER A 227 -12.39 8.33 16.49
N GLY A 228 -11.56 8.78 17.43
CA GLY A 228 -11.81 8.64 18.87
C GLY A 228 -11.50 7.26 19.46
N VAL A 229 -11.16 6.26 18.64
CA VAL A 229 -10.69 4.96 19.13
C VAL A 229 -9.21 5.07 19.50
N ARG A 230 -8.90 4.79 20.77
CA ARG A 230 -7.52 4.67 21.25
C ARG A 230 -7.30 3.28 21.80
N VAL A 231 -6.29 2.59 21.27
CA VAL A 231 -5.83 1.30 21.81
C VAL A 231 -4.58 1.58 22.62
N GLN A 232 -4.70 1.46 23.95
CA GLN A 232 -3.57 1.61 24.86
C GLN A 232 -2.55 0.48 24.59
N PRO A 233 -1.29 0.81 24.27
CA PRO A 233 -0.30 -0.21 23.95
C PRO A 233 -0.13 -1.26 25.05
N GLU A 234 -0.17 -0.83 26.32
CA GLU A 234 0.01 -1.70 27.49
C GLU A 234 -1.12 -2.72 27.60
N ALA A 235 -2.36 -2.29 27.34
CA ALA A 235 -3.52 -3.18 27.40
C ALA A 235 -3.47 -4.26 26.30
N LEU A 236 -3.01 -3.91 25.10
CA LEU A 236 -2.84 -4.86 24.01
C LEU A 236 -1.68 -5.82 24.26
N LEU A 237 -0.55 -5.32 24.78
CA LEU A 237 0.61 -6.15 25.11
C LEU A 237 0.35 -7.08 26.29
N ALA A 238 -0.49 -6.70 27.25
CA ALA A 238 -0.91 -7.57 28.35
C ALA A 238 -1.70 -8.81 27.89
N LEU A 239 -2.27 -8.80 26.67
CA LEU A 239 -2.89 -9.99 26.08
C LEU A 239 -1.87 -11.06 25.64
N LEU A 240 -0.57 -10.73 25.66
CA LEU A 240 0.53 -11.62 25.30
C LEU A 240 1.10 -12.37 26.52
N ASP A 241 0.65 -12.03 27.73
CA ASP A 241 1.03 -12.66 29.00
C ASP A 241 0.17 -13.90 29.32
#